data_AF-A0A6I1HVA6-F1
#
_entry.id   AF-A0A6I1HVA6-F1
#
_cell.length_a   1.000
_cell.length_b   1.000
_cell.length_c   1.000
_cell.angle_alpha   90.00
_cell.angle_beta   90.00
_cell.angle_gamma   90.00
#
_symmetry.space_group_name_H-M   'P 1'
#
loop_
_entity.id
_entity.type
_entity.pdbx_description
1 polymer ?
#
loop_
_entity_poly.entity_id
_entity_poly.type
_entity_poly.pdbx_seq_one_letter_code
_entity_poly.pdbx_strand_id
1 'polypeptide(L)'
;MSTAGGAAVPAAIRDEVQQQAAEWLTILMSGEASEAEYAAWQRWRGADPEHERAWQHIEAVTQRYKGVYRDGAQRTAAAQALASAGPPASGKRRQLLAWL
;
A
#
# COMPACT_ATOMS: atom_id res chain seq x y z
N MET A 1 41.84 -8.93 17.98
CA MET A 1 40.83 -8.59 19.01
C MET A 1 40.32 -7.19 18.73
N SER A 2 39.05 -7.07 18.35
CA SER A 2 38.12 -6.02 18.79
C SER A 2 36.86 -6.12 17.94
N THR A 3 35.83 -6.60 18.63
CA THR A 3 34.44 -6.76 18.24
C THR A 3 33.81 -5.43 17.86
N ALA A 4 33.43 -5.25 16.59
CA ALA A 4 32.29 -4.43 16.21
C ALA A 4 31.13 -5.42 16.06
N GLY A 5 30.39 -5.67 17.13
CA GLY A 5 29.23 -4.83 17.42
C GLY A 5 28.09 -5.33 16.55
N GLY A 6 27.62 -6.55 16.84
CA GLY A 6 26.41 -7.07 16.22
C GLY A 6 25.30 -6.07 16.51
N ALA A 7 24.80 -5.41 15.46
CA ALA A 7 23.63 -4.56 15.55
C ALA A 7 22.55 -5.40 16.23
N ALA A 8 22.16 -5.01 17.45
CA ALA A 8 21.13 -5.69 18.19
C ALA A 8 19.90 -5.73 17.29
N VAL A 9 19.50 -6.94 16.86
CA VAL A 9 18.23 -7.13 16.16
C VAL A 9 17.18 -6.49 17.06
N PRO A 10 16.42 -5.49 16.59
CA PRO A 10 15.45 -4.82 17.44
C PRO A 10 14.55 -5.89 18.05
N ALA A 11 14.39 -5.85 19.38
CA ALA A 11 13.59 -6.85 20.09
C ALA A 11 12.22 -6.97 19.43
N ALA A 12 11.86 -8.20 19.07
CA ALA A 12 10.59 -8.52 18.44
C ALA A 12 9.43 -8.02 19.30
N ILE A 13 8.42 -7.44 18.65
CA ILE A 13 7.20 -6.97 19.33
C ILE A 13 6.49 -8.19 19.91
N ARG A 14 6.08 -8.13 21.18
CA ARG A 14 5.31 -9.22 21.80
C ARG A 14 4.07 -9.56 20.97
N ASP A 15 3.79 -10.85 20.83
CA ASP A 15 2.66 -11.36 20.04
C ASP A 15 1.32 -10.79 20.51
N GLU A 16 1.13 -10.63 21.82
CA GLU A 16 -0.05 -10.00 22.42
C GLU A 16 -0.28 -8.57 21.93
N VAL A 17 0.80 -7.81 21.76
CA VAL A 17 0.74 -6.42 21.27
C VAL A 17 0.47 -6.39 19.77
N GLN A 18 1.05 -7.33 19.01
CA GLN A 18 0.74 -7.50 17.58
C GLN A 18 -0.74 -7.82 17.37
N GLN A 19 -1.32 -8.69 18.19
CA GLN A 19 -2.72 -9.06 18.14
C GLN A 19 -3.63 -7.86 18.45
N GLN A 20 -3.33 -7.10 19.51
CA GLN A 20 -4.07 -5.87 19.83
C GLN A 20 -4.00 -4.84 18.70
N ALA A 21 -2.85 -4.71 18.04
CA ALA A 21 -2.70 -3.82 16.89
C ALA A 21 -3.57 -4.29 15.71
N ALA A 22 -3.66 -5.59 15.46
CA ALA A 22 -4.53 -6.16 14.41
C ALA A 22 -6.03 -6.00 14.73
N GLU A 23 -6.41 -6.09 16.00
CA GLU A 23 -7.77 -5.81 16.47
C GLU A 23 -8.15 -4.35 16.21
N TRP A 24 -7.27 -3.41 16.55
CA TRP A 24 -7.48 -1.99 16.22
C TRP A 24 -7.57 -1.74 14.72
N LEU A 25 -6.73 -2.41 13.91
CA LEU A 25 -6.84 -2.30 12.45
C LEU A 25 -8.22 -2.74 11.97
N THR A 26 -8.75 -3.85 12.50
CA THR A 26 -10.08 -4.36 12.14
C THR A 26 -11.18 -3.36 12.47
N ILE A 27 -11.14 -2.78 13.68
CA ILE A 27 -12.10 -1.76 14.12
C ILE A 27 -12.02 -0.53 13.21
N LEU A 28 -10.83 -0.01 12.94
CA LEU A 28 -10.66 1.21 12.14
C LEU A 28 -10.97 1.00 10.65
N MET A 29 -10.72 -0.20 10.12
CA MET A 29 -11.03 -0.54 8.73
C MET A 29 -12.52 -0.83 8.49
N SER A 30 -13.32 -1.02 9.53
CA SER A 30 -14.78 -1.18 9.41
C SER A 30 -15.46 0.04 8.81
N GLY A 31 -14.86 1.23 8.95
CA GLY A 31 -15.48 2.50 8.57
C GLY A 31 -16.56 3.01 9.53
N GLU A 32 -16.83 2.26 10.61
CA GLU A 32 -17.90 2.54 11.58
C GLU A 32 -17.37 2.83 12.99
N ALA A 33 -16.05 2.95 13.15
CA ALA A 33 -15.43 3.26 14.44
C ALA A 33 -15.97 4.58 15.01
N SER A 34 -16.50 4.51 16.23
CA SER A 34 -17.00 5.65 17.00
C SER A 34 -15.86 6.53 17.54
N GLU A 35 -16.19 7.77 17.92
CA GLU A 35 -15.22 8.68 18.56
C GLU A 35 -14.61 8.08 19.84
N ALA A 36 -15.40 7.32 20.59
CA ALA A 36 -14.94 6.64 21.80
C ALA A 36 -13.88 5.57 21.49
N GLU A 37 -14.05 4.83 20.40
CA GLU A 37 -13.10 3.82 19.92
C GLU A 37 -11.82 4.49 19.38
N TYR A 38 -11.93 5.58 18.63
CA TYR A 38 -10.76 6.37 18.22
C TYR A 38 -9.97 6.88 19.44
N ALA A 39 -10.66 7.40 20.46
CA ALA A 39 -10.00 7.87 21.67
C ALA A 39 -9.36 6.72 22.46
N ALA A 40 -9.99 5.54 22.52
CA ALA A 40 -9.43 4.35 23.16
C ALA A 40 -8.19 3.83 22.42
N TRP A 41 -8.21 3.82 21.09
CA TRP A 41 -7.07 3.49 20.26
C TRP A 41 -5.88 4.43 20.48
N GLN A 42 -6.12 5.75 20.51
CA GLN A 42 -5.07 6.73 20.81
C GLN A 42 -4.48 6.55 22.21
N ARG A 43 -5.33 6.30 23.22
CA ARG A 43 -4.85 5.99 24.58
C ARG A 43 -4.01 4.71 24.60
N TRP A 44 -4.44 3.67 23.90
CA TRP A 44 -3.69 2.42 23.80
C TRP A 44 -2.31 2.65 23.16
N ARG A 45 -2.22 3.39 22.05
CA ARG A 45 -0.96 3.77 21.40
C ARG A 45 -0.02 4.55 22.33
N GLY A 46 -0.57 5.46 23.13
CA GLY A 46 0.18 6.30 24.06
C GLY A 46 0.57 5.62 25.38
N ALA A 47 0.02 4.44 25.69
CA ALA A 47 0.23 3.78 26.98
C ALA A 47 1.57 3.05 27.08
N ASP A 48 2.11 2.56 25.96
CA ASP A 48 3.36 1.80 25.91
C ASP A 48 4.09 2.07 24.57
N PRO A 49 5.40 2.41 24.57
CA PRO A 49 6.17 2.52 23.33
C PRO A 49 6.08 1.29 22.41
N GLU A 50 5.92 0.09 22.96
CA GLU A 50 5.76 -1.13 22.17
C GLU A 50 4.43 -1.15 21.39
N HIS A 51 3.35 -0.58 21.95
CA HIS A 51 2.07 -0.44 21.24
C HIS A 51 2.22 0.49 20.03
N GLU A 52 2.90 1.63 20.22
CA GLU A 52 3.17 2.55 19.12
C GLU A 52 4.04 1.90 18.04
N ARG A 53 5.09 1.16 18.42
CA ARG A 53 5.91 0.41 17.44
C ARG A 53 5.07 -0.59 16.64
N ALA A 54 4.16 -1.32 17.32
CA ALA A 54 3.30 -2.30 16.66
C ALA A 54 2.33 -1.63 15.68
N TRP A 55 1.76 -0.50 16.08
CA TRP A 55 0.88 0.26 15.22
C TRP A 55 1.60 0.82 13.99
N GLN A 56 2.78 1.43 14.16
CA GLN A 56 3.61 1.92 13.07
C GLN A 56 4.00 0.80 12.08
N HIS A 57 4.25 -0.40 12.58
CA HIS A 57 4.52 -1.56 11.73
C HIS A 57 3.33 -1.90 10.82
N ILE A 58 2.12 -1.98 11.39
CA ILE A 58 0.88 -2.23 10.64
C ILE A 58 0.62 -1.11 9.62
N GLU A 59 0.83 0.15 10.00
CA GLU A 59 0.69 1.29 9.09
C GLU A 59 1.63 1.16 7.90
N ALA A 60 2.92 0.87 8.13
CA ALA A 60 3.90 0.69 7.08
C ALA A 60 3.52 -0.44 6.10
N VAL A 61 3.08 -1.59 6.62
CA VAL A 61 2.63 -2.73 5.80
C VAL A 61 1.39 -2.35 4.99
N THR A 62 0.41 -1.71 5.62
CA THR A 62 -0.84 -1.30 4.97
C THR A 62 -0.58 -0.28 3.86
N GLN A 63 0.29 0.71 4.09
CA GLN A 63 0.66 1.71 3.08
C GLN A 63 1.39 1.09 1.90
N ARG A 64 2.32 0.15 2.15
CA ARG A 64 3.00 -0.58 1.07
C ARG A 64 2.00 -1.35 0.20
N TYR A 65 1.02 -2.01 0.82
CA TYR A 65 0.01 -2.78 0.09
C TYR A 65 -0.87 -1.87 -0.79
N LYS A 66 -1.29 -0.71 -0.26
CA LYS A 66 -2.04 0.31 -1.02
C LYS A 66 -1.24 0.84 -2.22
N GLY A 67 0.07 1.05 -2.06
CA GLY A 67 0.96 1.47 -3.13
C GLY A 67 1.04 0.44 -4.26
N VAL A 68 1.28 -0.84 -3.93
CA VAL A 68 1.35 -1.93 -4.92
C VAL A 68 0.05 -2.05 -5.71
N TYR A 69 -1.11 -1.97 -5.03
CA TYR A 69 -2.40 -2.04 -5.70
C TYR A 69 -2.63 -0.86 -6.65
N ARG A 70 -2.29 0.37 -6.21
CA ARG A 70 -2.38 1.59 -7.03
C ARG A 70 -1.51 1.49 -8.28
N ASP A 71 -0.25 1.07 -8.12
CA ASP A 71 0.69 0.96 -9.24
C ASP A 71 0.21 -0.07 -10.27
N GLY A 72 -0.31 -1.21 -9.82
CA GLY A 72 -0.89 -2.23 -10.69
C GLY A 72 -2.12 -1.72 -11.45
N ALA A 73 -3.02 -1.01 -10.77
CA ALA A 73 -4.19 -0.39 -11.39
C ALA A 73 -3.79 0.65 -12.46
N GLN A 74 -2.79 1.48 -12.16
CA GLN A 74 -2.27 2.48 -13.11
C GLN A 74 -1.64 1.84 -14.35
N ARG A 75 -0.83 0.78 -14.19
CA ARG A 75 -0.24 0.05 -15.32
C ARG A 75 -1.32 -0.57 -16.21
N THR A 76 -2.34 -1.14 -15.60
CA THR A 76 -3.47 -1.74 -16.32
C THR A 76 -4.24 -0.69 -17.12
N ALA A 77 -4.54 0.47 -16.50
CA ALA A 77 -5.19 1.58 -17.18
C ALA A 77 -4.35 2.13 -18.34
N ALA A 78 -3.04 2.29 -18.16
CA ALA A 78 -2.13 2.74 -19.22
C ALA A 78 -2.09 1.76 -20.41
N ALA A 79 -2.04 0.45 -20.14
CA ALA A 79 -2.09 -0.57 -21.18
C ALA A 79 -3.41 -0.53 -21.97
N GLN A 80 -4.54 -0.33 -21.29
CA GLN A 80 -5.85 -0.17 -21.94
C GLN A 80 -5.93 1.10 -22.79
N ALA A 81 -5.36 2.22 -22.32
CA ALA A 81 -5.29 3.46 -23.08
C ALA A 81 -4.48 3.28 -24.38
N LEU A 82 -3.33 2.59 -24.31
CA LEU A 82 -2.52 2.27 -25.49
C LEU A 82 -3.24 1.31 -26.46
N ALA A 83 -3.94 0.31 -25.93
CA ALA A 83 -4.71 -0.64 -26.75
C ALA A 83 -5.91 0.02 -27.44
N SER A 84 -6.58 0.96 -26.77
CA SER A 84 -7.73 1.70 -27.31
C SER A 84 -7.34 2.87 -28.22
N ALA A 85 -6.11 3.39 -28.12
CA ALA A 85 -5.62 4.47 -28.97
C ALA A 85 -5.55 4.09 -30.47
N GLY A 86 -5.53 2.80 -30.80
CA GLY A 86 -5.45 2.29 -32.18
C GLY A 86 -4.16 2.73 -32.90
N PRO A 87 -3.75 2.07 -34.00
CA PRO A 87 -2.70 2.63 -34.85
C PRO A 87 -3.19 3.97 -35.42
N PRO A 88 -2.31 5.00 -35.55
CA PRO A 88 -2.70 6.21 -36.26
C PRO A 88 -3.18 5.79 -37.65
N ALA A 89 -4.40 6.17 -38.02
CA ALA A 89 -4.96 5.86 -39.33
C ALA A 89 -4.04 6.47 -40.41
N SER A 90 -3.14 5.65 -40.94
CA SER A 90 -2.31 5.96 -42.10
C SER A 90 -3.25 6.24 -43.26
N GLY A 91 -3.58 7.52 -43.46
CA GLY A 91 -4.51 7.98 -44.47
C GLY A 91 -4.15 7.39 -45.83
N LYS A 92 -5.14 6.75 -46.45
CA LYS A 92 -5.10 6.26 -47.84
C LYS A 92 -4.57 7.36 -48.76
N ARG A 93 -3.28 7.32 -49.11
CA ARG A 93 -2.80 7.99 -50.33
C ARG A 93 -3.33 7.19 -51.51
N ARG A 94 -4.41 7.72 -52.08
CA ARG A 94 -4.93 7.43 -53.41
C ARG A 94 -3.76 7.15 -54.36
N GLN A 95 -3.67 5.92 -54.87
CA GLN A 95 -3.02 5.69 -56.15
C GLN A 95 -4.09 5.74 -57.23
N LEU A 96 -3.98 6.82 -58.00
CA LEU A 96 -4.70 7.06 -59.23
C LEU A 96 -4.13 6.15 -60.33
N LEU A 97 -5.08 5.59 -61.08
CA LEU A 97 -5.08 5.34 -62.51
C LEU A 97 -4.06 4.37 -63.13
N ALA A 98 -4.70 3.43 -63.84
CA ALA A 98 -4.41 2.99 -65.20
C ALA A 98 -3.17 2.11 -65.38
N TRP A 99 -3.43 0.84 -65.70
CA TRP A 99 -2.61 0.13 -66.67
C TRP A 99 -3.49 -0.69 -67.61
N LEU A 100 -3.11 -0.59 -68.89
CA LEU A 100 -3.70 -1.11 -70.11
C LEU A 100 -3.89 -2.63 -70.12
#